data_AF-A0A0A1WHB2-F1
#
_entry.id   AF-A0A0A1WHB2-F1
#
_cell.length_a   1.000
_cell.length_b   1.000
_cell.length_c   1.000
_cell.angle_alpha   90.00
_cell.angle_beta   90.00
_cell.angle_gamma   90.00
#
_symmetry.space_group_name_H-M   'P 1'
#
loop_
_entity.id
_entity.type
_entity.pdbx_description
1 polymer ?
#
loop_
_entity_poly.entity_id
_entity_poly.type
_entity_poly.pdbx_seq_one_letter_code
_entity_poly.pdbx_strand_id
1 'polypeptide(L)'
;MPRTTRLLLLLLSACVLSVLQQRVTVNADTKVLNILSLNQPGNSRYEVISLENAGTADEELVIKGNRTVELGPPNSLGLIYMVVTEYTADNNGYRVHSRIEAVPLLETRLSSSLLMSAAG
;
A
#
# COMPACT_ATOMS: atom_id res chain seq x y z
N MET A 1 35.65 -38.60 -15.72
CA MET A 1 35.78 -37.28 -15.08
C MET A 1 36.58 -37.41 -13.79
N PRO A 2 37.65 -36.62 -13.61
CA PRO A 2 38.49 -36.68 -12.40
C PRO A 2 37.68 -36.30 -11.15
N ARG A 3 37.96 -36.94 -10.01
CA ARG A 3 37.26 -36.71 -8.72
C ARG A 3 37.20 -35.22 -8.34
N THR A 4 38.23 -34.45 -8.68
CA THR A 4 38.34 -33.01 -8.44
C THR A 4 37.29 -32.20 -9.20
N THR A 5 37.03 -32.51 -10.47
CA THR A 5 35.99 -31.82 -11.26
C THR A 5 34.57 -32.08 -10.72
N ARG A 6 34.30 -33.29 -10.20
CA ARG A 6 33.01 -33.59 -9.55
C ARG A 6 32.82 -32.84 -8.24
N LEU A 7 33.88 -32.71 -7.44
CA LEU A 7 33.85 -31.95 -6.19
C LEU A 7 33.61 -30.46 -6.44
N LEU A 8 34.28 -29.90 -7.46
CA LEU A 8 34.13 -28.49 -7.83
C LEU A 8 32.71 -28.17 -8.30
N LEU A 9 32.11 -29.03 -9.14
CA LEU A 9 30.73 -28.90 -9.59
C LEU A 9 29.72 -28.98 -8.44
N LEU A 10 29.95 -29.88 -7.47
CA LEU A 10 29.11 -29.98 -6.28
C LEU A 10 29.18 -28.72 -5.42
N LEU A 11 30.38 -28.18 -5.19
CA LEU A 11 30.56 -26.92 -4.45
C LEU A 11 29.88 -25.73 -5.15
N LEU A 12 30.05 -25.62 -6.47
CA LEU A 12 29.35 -24.61 -7.28
C LEU A 12 27.83 -24.76 -7.18
N SER A 13 27.31 -25.98 -7.28
CA SER A 13 25.87 -26.24 -7.14
C SER A 13 25.34 -25.87 -5.75
N ALA A 14 26.11 -26.16 -4.70
CA ALA A 14 25.76 -25.81 -3.32
C ALA A 14 25.78 -24.29 -3.09
N CYS A 15 26.75 -23.56 -3.66
CA CYS A 15 26.79 -22.10 -3.61
C CYS A 15 25.62 -21.46 -4.36
N VAL A 16 25.26 -21.98 -5.53
CA VAL A 16 24.11 -21.47 -6.29
C VAL A 16 22.81 -21.77 -5.54
N LEU A 17 22.69 -22.96 -4.95
CA LEU A 17 21.52 -23.35 -4.17
C LEU A 17 21.38 -22.51 -2.89
N SER A 18 22.48 -22.21 -2.19
CA SER A 18 22.44 -21.36 -1.00
C SER A 18 22.05 -19.92 -1.34
N VAL A 19 22.55 -19.35 -2.44
CA VAL A 19 22.14 -18.02 -2.93
C VAL A 19 20.67 -18.00 -3.33
N LEU A 20 20.18 -19.04 -4.01
CA LEU A 20 18.77 -19.17 -4.38
C LEU A 20 17.88 -19.32 -3.14
N GLN A 21 18.25 -20.17 -2.18
CA GLN A 21 17.53 -20.33 -0.91
C GLN A 21 17.50 -19.02 -0.12
N GLN A 22 18.61 -18.29 -0.06
CA GLN A 22 18.68 -17.00 0.62
C GLN A 22 17.75 -15.97 -0.03
N ARG A 23 17.52 -16.02 -1.34
CA ARG A 23 16.55 -15.14 -2.04
C ARG A 23 15.10 -15.60 -1.91
N VAL A 24 14.84 -16.90 -1.83
CA VAL A 24 13.47 -17.45 -1.68
C VAL A 24 12.97 -17.31 -0.24
N THR A 25 13.86 -17.24 0.75
CA THR A 25 13.49 -17.14 2.18
C THR A 25 13.17 -15.70 2.62
N VAL A 26 13.31 -14.70 1.75
CA VAL A 26 12.82 -13.34 2.00
C VAL A 26 11.33 -13.28 1.69
N ASN A 27 10.54 -14.07 2.41
CA ASN A 27 9.11 -13.83 2.53
C ASN A 27 8.99 -12.72 3.59
N ALA A 28 9.32 -11.52 3.15
CA ALA A 28 9.44 -10.34 3.96
C ALA A 28 8.04 -9.91 4.42
N ASP A 29 7.70 -10.19 5.67
CA ASP A 29 6.40 -9.81 6.22
C ASP A 29 6.27 -8.28 6.24
N THR A 30 5.13 -7.78 5.76
CA THR A 30 4.73 -6.39 5.98
C THR A 30 4.12 -6.30 7.37
N LYS A 31 4.77 -5.58 8.28
CA LYS A 31 4.24 -5.32 9.62
C LYS A 31 3.56 -3.96 9.64
N VAL A 32 2.24 -3.95 9.72
CA VAL A 32 1.48 -2.71 9.92
C VAL A 32 1.70 -2.20 11.34
N LEU A 33 2.17 -0.95 11.46
CA LEU A 33 2.40 -0.28 12.75
C LEU A 33 1.20 0.56 13.16
N ASN A 34 0.57 1.24 12.20
CA ASN A 34 -0.58 2.09 12.45
C ASN A 34 -1.46 2.22 11.21
N ILE A 35 -2.76 2.41 11.44
CA ILE A 35 -3.75 2.75 10.40
C ILE A 35 -4.55 3.94 10.92
N LEU A 36 -4.55 5.03 10.15
CA LEU A 36 -5.46 6.15 10.34
C LEU A 36 -6.56 6.05 9.28
N SER A 37 -7.81 6.03 9.71
CA SER A 37 -8.98 6.12 8.84
C SER A 37 -9.91 7.21 9.37
N LEU A 38 -10.13 8.23 8.55
CA LEU A 38 -10.92 9.40 8.90
C LEU A 38 -11.88 9.67 7.74
N ASN A 39 -13.17 9.50 7.98
CA ASN A 39 -14.22 9.77 7.00
C ASN A 39 -15.16 10.83 7.58
N GLN A 40 -15.22 11.97 6.91
CA GLN A 40 -16.10 13.09 7.25
C GLN A 40 -16.87 13.52 5.98
N PRO A 41 -18.04 14.17 6.12
CA PRO A 41 -18.72 14.76 4.98
C PRO A 41 -17.77 15.68 4.21
N GLY A 42 -17.55 15.41 2.92
CA GLY A 42 -16.69 16.23 2.06
C GLY A 42 -15.18 16.00 2.20
N ASN A 43 -14.72 15.14 3.11
CA ASN A 43 -13.30 14.91 3.33
C ASN A 43 -13.03 13.50 3.87
N SER A 44 -12.13 12.76 3.22
CA SER A 44 -11.63 11.49 3.75
C SER A 44 -10.12 11.47 3.77
N ARG A 45 -9.56 10.71 4.71
CA ARG A 45 -8.14 10.42 4.80
C ARG A 45 -7.95 8.97 5.24
N TYR A 46 -7.10 8.27 4.52
CA TYR A 46 -6.63 6.95 4.89
C TYR A 46 -5.11 6.93 4.84
N GLU A 47 -4.47 6.43 5.88
CA GLU A 47 -3.01 6.34 5.96
C GLU A 47 -2.61 5.06 6.68
N VAL A 48 -1.60 4.39 6.15
CA VAL A 48 -0.99 3.19 6.71
C VAL A 48 0.48 3.47 6.90
N ILE A 49 0.96 3.20 8.12
CA ILE A 49 2.38 3.19 8.47
C ILE A 49 2.76 1.73 8.67
N SER A 50 3.74 1.25 7.92
CA SER A 50 4.17 -0.15 7.95
C SER A 50 5.69 -0.27 7.90
N LEU A 51 6.21 -1.37 8.46
CA LEU A 51 7.54 -1.86 8.14
C LEU A 51 7.42 -2.89 7.01
N GLU A 52 7.95 -2.54 5.84
CA GLU A 52 8.16 -3.49 4.75
C GLU A 52 9.47 -4.25 5.01
N ASN A 53 9.53 -5.52 4.62
CA ASN A 53 10.66 -6.42 4.90
C ASN A 53 11.08 -6.49 6.38
N ALA A 54 10.10 -6.53 7.29
CA ALA A 54 10.35 -6.54 8.72
C ALA A 54 11.25 -7.71 9.15
N GLY A 55 12.25 -7.42 9.97
CA GLY A 55 13.22 -8.40 10.46
C GLY A 55 14.30 -8.82 9.45
N THR A 56 14.47 -8.07 8.36
CA THR A 56 15.51 -8.30 7.34
C THR A 56 16.51 -7.15 7.28
N ALA A 57 17.60 -7.33 6.52
CA ALA A 57 18.58 -6.26 6.27
C ALA A 57 18.00 -5.09 5.44
N ASP A 58 16.89 -5.33 4.74
CA ASP A 58 16.20 -4.37 3.87
C ASP A 58 14.90 -3.85 4.53
N GLU A 59 14.81 -3.92 5.87
CA GLU A 59 13.67 -3.40 6.63
C GLU A 59 13.50 -1.90 6.38
N GLU A 60 12.26 -1.51 6.07
CA GLU A 60 11.96 -0.15 5.65
C GLU A 60 10.65 0.36 6.25
N LEU A 61 10.69 1.56 6.82
CA LEU A 61 9.48 2.28 7.23
C LEU A 61 8.83 2.93 6.01
N VAL A 62 7.63 2.48 5.67
CA VAL A 62 6.84 2.97 4.53
C VAL A 62 5.53 3.57 5.03
N ILE A 63 5.22 4.77 4.55
CA ILE A 63 3.95 5.47 4.81
C ILE A 63 3.21 5.60 3.48
N LYS A 64 2.03 5.00 3.38
CA LYS A 64 1.16 5.11 2.20
C LYS A 64 -0.18 5.66 2.63
N GLY A 65 -0.73 6.59 1.87
CA GLY A 65 -2.04 7.12 2.18
C GLY A 65 -2.71 7.79 1.01
N ASN A 66 -3.99 8.07 1.20
CA ASN A 66 -4.76 8.90 0.32
C ASN A 66 -5.59 9.92 1.13
N ARG A 67 -5.92 11.01 0.47
CA ARG A 67 -6.83 12.03 0.96
C ARG A 67 -7.77 12.44 -0.15
N THR A 68 -9.05 12.50 0.15
CA THR A 68 -10.07 12.96 -0.79
C THR A 68 -10.77 14.18 -0.23
N VAL A 69 -10.98 15.22 -1.06
CA VAL A 69 -11.67 16.46 -0.68
C VAL A 69 -12.71 16.83 -1.74
N GLU A 70 -13.96 17.05 -1.36
CA GLU A 70 -14.99 17.60 -2.24
C GLU A 70 -14.68 19.07 -2.59
N LEU A 71 -14.79 19.42 -3.86
CA LEU A 71 -14.51 20.77 -4.37
C LEU A 71 -15.73 21.70 -4.40
N GLY A 72 -16.89 21.23 -3.95
CA GLY A 72 -18.13 22.01 -3.95
C GLY A 72 -19.37 21.14 -3.95
N PRO A 73 -20.56 21.75 -4.09
CA PRO A 73 -21.80 21.02 -4.20
C PRO A 73 -21.86 20.20 -5.51
N PRO A 74 -22.75 19.19 -5.57
CA PRO A 74 -23.02 18.48 -6.82
C PRO A 74 -23.45 19.43 -7.95
N ASN A 75 -23.04 19.15 -9.17
CA ASN A 75 -23.51 19.87 -10.35
C ASN A 75 -24.97 19.50 -10.71
N SER A 76 -25.51 20.08 -11.79
CA SER A 76 -26.88 19.80 -12.26
C SER A 76 -27.13 18.35 -12.68
N LEU A 77 -26.07 17.55 -12.85
CA LEU A 77 -26.11 16.13 -13.16
C LEU A 77 -25.95 15.24 -11.90
N GLY A 78 -25.85 15.85 -10.71
CA GLY A 78 -25.67 15.14 -9.45
C GLY A 78 -24.24 14.62 -9.21
N LEU A 79 -23.25 15.08 -9.99
CA LEU A 79 -21.85 14.72 -9.83
C LEU A 79 -21.14 15.68 -8.87
N ILE A 80 -20.34 15.13 -7.97
CA ILE A 80 -19.43 15.90 -7.11
C ILE A 80 -18.02 15.77 -7.66
N TYR A 81 -17.33 16.91 -7.77
CA TYR A 81 -15.91 16.94 -8.07
C TYR A 81 -15.11 16.76 -6.80
N MET A 82 -14.14 15.85 -6.82
CA MET A 82 -13.25 15.56 -5.70
C MET A 82 -11.80 15.66 -6.13
N VAL A 83 -10.94 16.18 -5.25
CA VAL A 83 -9.49 16.01 -5.37
C VAL A 83 -9.11 14.76 -4.61
N VAL A 84 -8.55 13.77 -5.31
CA VAL A 84 -7.91 12.60 -4.70
C VAL A 84 -6.41 12.84 -4.73
N THR A 85 -5.77 12.77 -3.56
CA THR A 85 -4.33 12.90 -3.40
C THR A 85 -3.79 11.63 -2.78
N GLU A 86 -2.94 10.92 -3.51
CA GLU A 86 -2.22 9.74 -3.05
C GLU A 86 -0.79 10.13 -2.73
N TYR A 87 -0.27 9.62 -1.61
CA TYR A 87 1.08 9.90 -1.18
C TYR A 87 1.78 8.64 -0.69
N THR A 88 3.10 8.60 -0.92
CA THR A 88 4.00 7.56 -0.45
C THR A 88 5.26 8.21 0.09
N ALA A 89 5.65 7.86 1.32
CA ALA A 89 6.93 8.18 1.89
C ALA A 89 7.69 6.88 2.15
N ASP A 90 8.86 6.76 1.55
CA ASP A 90 9.74 5.60 1.63
C ASP A 90 11.21 6.07 1.47
N ASN A 91 12.15 5.16 1.31
CA ASN A 91 13.58 5.42 1.15
C ASN A 91 13.92 6.19 -0.14
N ASN A 92 13.02 6.17 -1.13
CA ASN A 92 13.14 6.93 -2.37
C ASN A 92 12.54 8.34 -2.23
N GLY A 93 12.16 8.73 -1.00
CA GLY A 93 11.65 10.05 -0.66
C GLY A 93 10.13 10.12 -0.64
N TYR A 94 9.62 11.36 -0.62
CA TYR A 94 8.19 11.63 -0.57
C TYR A 94 7.64 11.89 -1.97
N ARG A 95 6.64 11.11 -2.40
CA ARG A 95 5.98 11.23 -3.70
C ARG A 95 4.49 11.47 -3.49
N VAL A 96 3.95 12.40 -4.27
CA VAL A 96 2.55 12.79 -4.23
C VAL A 96 1.99 12.84 -5.64
N HIS A 97 0.80 12.29 -5.81
CA HIS A 97 0.02 12.40 -7.03
C HIS A 97 -1.39 12.86 -6.70
N SER A 98 -1.85 13.90 -7.39
CA SER A 98 -3.20 14.42 -7.23
C SER A 98 -3.95 14.34 -8.55
N ARG A 99 -5.22 13.94 -8.48
CA ARG A 99 -6.15 13.93 -9.61
C ARG A 99 -7.51 14.47 -9.17
N ILE A 100 -8.27 14.95 -10.15
CA ILE A 100 -9.65 15.36 -9.96
C ILE A 100 -10.54 14.28 -10.55
N GLU A 101 -11.50 13.81 -9.75
CA GLU A 101 -12.52 12.85 -10.17
C GLU A 101 -13.89 13.48 -10.06
N ALA A 102 -14.82 13.06 -10.93
CA ALA A 102 -16.23 13.40 -10.84
C ALA A 102 -17.01 12.13 -10.53
N VAL A 103 -17.63 12.09 -9.36
CA VAL A 103 -18.29 10.89 -8.83
C VAL A 103 -19.74 11.19 -8.44
N PRO A 104 -20.67 10.24 -8.61
CA PRO A 104 -22.05 10.41 -8.18
C PRO A 104 -22.15 10.65 -6.67
N LEU A 105 -23.03 11.58 -6.24
CA LEU A 105 -23.28 11.88 -4.83
C LEU A 105 -23.65 10.64 -3.98
N LEU A 106 -24.34 9.68 -4.57
CA LEU A 106 -24.75 8.44 -3.91
C LEU A 106 -23.58 7.52 -3.55
N GLU A 107 -22.45 7.66 -4.25
CA GLU A 107 -21.24 6.84 -4.03
C GLU A 107 -20.28 7.49 -3.02
N THR A 108 -20.38 8.80 -2.80
CA THR A 108 -19.46 9.53 -1.91
C THR A 108 -19.93 9.68 -0.48
N ARG A 109 -21.25 9.63 -0.24
CA ARG A 109 -21.82 9.81 1.11
C ARG A 109 -22.43 8.50 1.57
N LEU A 110 -22.01 8.06 2.76
CA LEU A 110 -22.70 6.99 3.49
C LEU A 110 -24.18 7.40 3.63
N SER A 111 -25.08 6.67 2.98
CA SER A 111 -26.50 6.88 3.18
C SER A 111 -26.86 6.52 4.63
N SER A 112 -27.77 7.28 5.23
CA SER A 112 -28.25 7.04 6.59
C SER A 112 -28.83 5.63 6.78
N SER A 113 -29.40 5.05 5.72
CA SER A 113 -29.90 3.66 5.71
C SER A 113 -28.80 2.61 5.83
N LEU A 114 -27.60 2.85 5.29
CA LEU A 114 -26.45 1.95 5.42
C LEU A 114 -25.81 2.01 6.82
N LEU A 115 -25.85 3.17 7.47
CA LEU A 115 -25.38 3.32 8.85
C LEU A 115 -26.29 2.59 9.86
N MET A 116 -27.60 2.50 9.60
CA MET A 116 -28.51 1.74 10.48
C MET A 116 -28.36 0.22 10.36
N SER A 117 -27.91 -0.31 9.21
CA SER A 117 -27.81 -1.77 9.02
C SER A 117 -26.55 -2.41 9.62
N ALA A 118 -25.49 -1.63 9.85
CA ALA A 118 -24.23 -2.12 10.44
C ALA A 118 -24.24 -2.18 11.97
N ALA A 119 -25.29 -1.63 12.61
CA ALA A 119 -25.50 -1.66 14.06
C ALA A 119 -26.47 -2.77 14.50
N GLY A 120 -26.78 -3.74 13.62
CA GLY A 120 -27.66 -4.89 13.88
C GLY A 120 -26.88 -6.17 14.18
#